data_AF-A0A1F7FYJ2-F1
#
_entry.id   AF-A0A1F7FYJ2-F1
#
_cell.length_a   1.000
_cell.length_b   1.000
_cell.length_c   1.000
_cell.angle_alpha   90.00
_cell.angle_beta   90.00
_cell.angle_gamma   90.00
#
_symmetry.space_group_name_H-M   'P 1'
#
loop_
_entity.id
_entity.type
_entity.pdbx_description
1 polymer ?
#
loop_
_entity_poly.entity_id
_entity_poly.type
_entity_poly.pdbx_seq_one_letter_code
_entity_poly.pdbx_strand_id
1 'polypeptide(L)'
;MSDAYLTCSLCGKIPDLVKVELLHSEERLPPEVDSLRCIGGSGNCSSPQIRVCPECGTYYGFIHEHDSEAGMGEGYTEEIISRITSERVLTVLEAARRDIASSLKYWEQALSEGNYVDHARKMIVEEQAELEQIDAEITRQSEKT
;
A
#
# COMPACT_ATOMS: atom_id res chain seq x y z
N MET A 1 1.95 -19.95 -15.10
CA MET A 1 1.71 -19.29 -13.80
C MET A 1 2.51 -20.06 -12.76
N SER A 2 3.47 -19.42 -12.09
CA SER A 2 4.21 -20.12 -11.05
C SER A 2 3.43 -20.02 -9.73
N ASP A 3 2.90 -21.14 -9.27
CA ASP A 3 2.34 -21.31 -7.92
C ASP A 3 3.42 -21.23 -6.82
N ALA A 4 4.51 -20.50 -7.09
CA ALA A 4 5.65 -20.30 -6.19
C ALA A 4 5.23 -19.65 -4.86
N TYR A 5 4.08 -18.97 -4.84
CA TYR A 5 3.51 -18.41 -3.62
C TYR A 5 2.95 -19.49 -2.69
N LEU A 6 2.47 -20.64 -3.21
CA LEU A 6 1.94 -21.74 -2.39
C LEU A 6 3.03 -22.42 -1.57
N THR A 7 4.27 -22.43 -2.09
CA THR A 7 5.44 -23.02 -1.42
C THR A 7 6.31 -21.99 -0.69
N CYS A 8 5.98 -20.70 -0.80
CA CYS A 8 6.69 -19.62 -0.12
C CYS A 8 6.37 -19.60 1.38
N SER A 9 7.40 -19.36 2.20
CA SER A 9 7.29 -19.44 3.66
C SER A 9 6.39 -18.34 4.26
N LEU A 10 6.29 -17.22 3.54
CA LEU A 10 5.39 -16.11 3.83
C LEU A 10 4.04 -16.27 3.11
N CYS A 11 4.05 -16.26 1.77
CA CYS A 11 2.83 -16.14 0.97
C CYS A 11 1.89 -17.35 1.02
N GLY A 12 2.39 -18.54 1.36
CA GLY A 12 1.57 -19.74 1.49
C GLY A 12 0.61 -19.68 2.69
N LYS A 13 0.86 -18.77 3.63
CA LYS A 13 0.05 -18.57 4.84
C LYS A 13 -0.86 -17.35 4.78
N ILE A 14 -0.65 -16.46 3.81
CA ILE A 14 -1.46 -15.26 3.62
C ILE A 14 -2.62 -15.60 2.67
N PRO A 15 -3.89 -15.51 3.11
CA PRO A 15 -5.04 -15.72 2.24
C PRO A 15 -5.06 -14.77 1.05
N ASP A 16 -5.77 -15.15 -0.02
CA ASP A 16 -5.93 -14.28 -1.18
C ASP A 16 -6.75 -13.02 -0.88
N LEU A 17 -7.66 -13.13 0.08
CA LEU A 17 -8.41 -12.02 0.64
C LEU A 17 -8.76 -12.35 2.08
N VAL A 18 -8.44 -11.45 3.00
CA VAL A 18 -8.97 -11.47 4.35
C VAL A 18 -9.16 -10.04 4.83
N LYS A 19 -10.25 -9.85 5.56
CA LYS A 19 -10.64 -8.61 6.21
C LYS A 19 -10.84 -8.92 7.69
N VAL A 20 -10.25 -8.11 8.57
CA VAL A 20 -10.42 -8.24 10.02
C VAL A 20 -10.90 -6.91 10.59
N GLU A 21 -11.84 -6.98 11.53
CA GLU A 21 -12.27 -5.83 12.33
C GLU A 21 -11.41 -5.79 13.59
N LEU A 22 -10.73 -4.69 13.86
CA LEU A 22 -9.83 -4.55 15.00
C LEU A 22 -10.50 -3.98 16.25
N LEU A 23 -11.64 -3.28 16.09
CA LEU A 23 -12.23 -2.52 17.19
C LEU A 23 -12.98 -3.41 18.19
N HIS A 24 -13.80 -4.34 17.72
CA HIS A 24 -14.59 -5.24 18.57
C HIS A 24 -14.15 -6.71 18.50
N SER A 25 -12.98 -7.00 17.92
CA SER A 25 -12.47 -8.37 17.76
C SER A 25 -10.97 -8.51 18.07
N GLU A 26 -10.61 -9.71 18.54
CA GLU A 26 -9.23 -10.16 18.71
C GLU A 26 -8.62 -10.72 17.42
N GLU A 27 -9.40 -10.82 16.34
CA GLU A 27 -8.90 -11.26 15.04
C GLU A 27 -7.82 -10.31 14.51
N ARG A 28 -6.78 -10.90 13.91
CA ARG A 28 -5.66 -10.18 13.31
C ARG A 28 -5.34 -10.80 11.98
N LEU A 29 -4.77 -10.00 11.09
CA LEU A 29 -4.15 -10.51 9.89
C LEU A 29 -3.02 -11.49 10.24
N PRO A 30 -2.68 -12.44 9.35
CA PRO A 30 -1.53 -13.29 9.55
C PRO A 30 -0.25 -12.46 9.78
N PRO A 31 0.59 -12.82 10.75
CA PRO A 31 1.81 -12.06 11.08
C PRO A 31 2.80 -11.97 9.90
N GLU A 32 2.70 -12.88 8.93
CA GLU A 32 3.47 -12.82 7.68
C GLU A 32 3.18 -11.55 6.86
N VAL A 33 2.02 -10.90 7.03
CA VAL A 33 1.69 -9.63 6.37
C VAL A 33 2.65 -8.50 6.76
N ASP A 34 3.18 -8.52 7.99
CA ASP A 34 4.15 -7.55 8.51
C ASP A 34 5.56 -7.76 7.91
N SER A 35 5.83 -8.95 7.38
CA SER A 35 7.10 -9.28 6.73
C SER A 35 7.13 -8.87 5.25
N LEU A 36 6.02 -8.38 4.70
CA LEU A 36 5.96 -7.89 3.34
C LEU A 36 6.60 -6.49 3.25
N ARG A 37 7.39 -6.26 2.21
CA ARG A 37 8.00 -4.94 1.97
C ARG A 37 6.97 -4.00 1.36
N CYS A 38 6.77 -2.83 1.98
CA CYS A 38 5.99 -1.75 1.38
C CYS A 38 6.69 -1.18 0.14
N ILE A 39 5.95 -0.97 -0.94
CA ILE A 39 6.38 -0.29 -2.17
C ILE A 39 5.88 1.16 -2.22
N GLY A 40 4.68 1.40 -1.69
CA GLY A 40 4.01 2.69 -1.71
C GLY A 40 2.50 2.54 -1.50
N GLY A 41 1.76 3.65 -1.56
CA GLY A 41 0.34 3.75 -1.25
C GLY A 41 0.11 4.14 0.22
N SER A 42 -0.89 5.00 0.44
CA SER A 42 -1.21 5.57 1.76
C SER A 42 -1.84 4.57 2.73
N GLY A 43 -2.28 3.41 2.23
CA GLY A 43 -2.89 2.36 3.05
C GLY A 43 -4.36 2.62 3.39
N ASN A 44 -5.04 3.53 2.70
CA ASN A 44 -6.47 3.79 2.92
C ASN A 44 -7.33 3.21 1.78
N CYS A 45 -8.66 3.26 1.94
CA CYS A 45 -9.60 2.71 0.95
C CYS A 45 -9.51 3.33 -0.45
N SER A 46 -9.02 4.57 -0.55
CA SER A 46 -8.85 5.26 -1.84
C SER A 46 -7.50 4.96 -2.50
N SER A 47 -6.49 4.59 -1.71
CA SER A 47 -5.14 4.23 -2.19
C SER A 47 -4.54 3.15 -1.28
N PRO A 48 -4.82 1.86 -1.56
CA PRO A 48 -4.26 0.76 -0.78
C PRO A 48 -2.74 0.78 -0.84
N GLN A 49 -2.11 0.41 0.26
CA GLN A 49 -0.67 0.21 0.32
C GLN A 49 -0.29 -1.04 -0.47
N ILE A 50 0.60 -0.89 -1.43
CA ILE A 50 1.15 -1.98 -2.23
C ILE A 50 2.30 -2.59 -1.45
N ARG A 51 2.19 -3.89 -1.15
CA ARG A 51 3.24 -4.66 -0.48
C ARG A 51 3.70 -5.79 -1.39
N VAL A 52 5.00 -6.15 -1.30
CA VAL A 52 5.58 -7.26 -2.05
C VAL A 52 6.27 -8.23 -1.11
N CYS A 53 6.10 -9.52 -1.39
CA CYS A 53 6.84 -10.56 -0.70
C CYS A 53 8.31 -10.56 -1.17
N PRO A 54 9.29 -10.42 -0.25
CA PRO A 54 10.70 -10.44 -0.63
C PRO A 54 11.19 -11.81 -1.10
N GLU A 55 10.50 -12.90 -0.74
CA GLU A 55 10.92 -14.26 -1.10
C GLU A 55 10.48 -14.67 -2.51
N CYS A 56 9.21 -14.47 -2.84
CA CYS A 56 8.63 -14.98 -4.08
C CYS A 56 8.14 -13.88 -5.04
N GLY A 57 8.20 -12.60 -4.63
CA GLY A 57 7.78 -11.47 -5.45
C GLY A 57 6.27 -11.34 -5.66
N THR A 58 5.44 -12.02 -4.86
CA THR A 58 3.99 -11.85 -4.92
C THR A 58 3.57 -10.52 -4.31
N TYR A 59 2.64 -9.82 -4.97
CA TYR A 59 2.13 -8.53 -4.54
C TYR A 59 0.81 -8.66 -3.80
N TYR A 60 0.59 -7.72 -2.88
CA TYR A 60 -0.63 -7.58 -2.10
C TYR A 60 -1.03 -6.10 -2.01
N GLY A 61 -2.33 -5.84 -1.97
CA GLY A 61 -2.90 -4.58 -1.52
C GLY A 61 -3.27 -4.70 -0.04
N PHE A 62 -2.79 -3.76 0.76
CA PHE A 62 -3.06 -3.64 2.19
C PHE A 62 -3.84 -2.34 2.46
N ILE A 63 -4.93 -2.44 3.20
CA ILE A 63 -5.72 -1.31 3.67
C ILE A 63 -5.77 -1.38 5.19
N HIS A 64 -5.51 -0.24 5.83
CA HIS A 64 -5.77 0.02 7.22
C HIS A 64 -6.68 1.25 7.28
N GLU A 65 -7.97 1.01 7.53
CA GLU A 65 -8.96 2.07 7.65
C GLU A 65 -9.34 2.24 9.12
N HIS A 66 -9.31 3.49 9.56
CA HIS A 66 -9.71 3.87 10.90
C HIS A 66 -10.66 5.06 10.79
N ASP A 67 -11.89 4.86 11.25
CA ASP A 67 -12.83 5.96 11.44
C ASP A 67 -12.98 6.20 12.95
N SER A 68 -12.37 7.31 13.41
CA SER A 68 -12.48 7.75 14.79
C SER A 68 -13.78 8.53 14.95
N GLU A 69 -14.70 8.02 15.77
CA GLU A 69 -15.98 8.68 15.96
C GLU A 69 -15.84 9.99 16.72
N ALA A 70 -16.27 11.07 16.08
CA ALA A 70 -16.59 12.31 16.77
C ALA A 70 -17.98 12.25 17.45
N GLY A 71 -18.26 11.16 18.20
CA GLY A 71 -19.26 11.14 19.28
C GLY A 71 -20.71 10.74 18.97
N MET A 72 -21.05 10.05 17.88
CA MET A 72 -22.46 9.71 17.56
C MET A 72 -22.75 8.30 16.96
N GLY A 73 -21.81 7.36 16.88
CA GLY A 73 -22.05 6.02 16.28
C GLY A 73 -21.35 4.85 17.01
N GLU A 74 -21.10 3.75 16.29
CA GLU A 74 -20.08 2.74 16.63
C GLU A 74 -18.92 2.86 15.62
N GLY A 75 -17.70 3.13 16.11
CA GLY A 75 -16.53 3.31 15.26
C GLY A 75 -16.14 2.02 14.55
N TYR A 76 -15.20 2.11 13.62
CA TYR A 76 -14.58 0.90 13.08
C TYR A 76 -13.09 1.10 12.84
N THR A 77 -12.37 0.00 12.95
CA THR A 77 -10.98 -0.09 12.51
C THR A 77 -10.87 -1.42 11.79
N GLU A 78 -10.49 -1.39 10.53
CA GLU A 78 -10.45 -2.57 9.69
C GLU A 78 -9.11 -2.67 8.98
N GLU A 79 -8.62 -3.91 8.89
CA GLU A 79 -7.49 -4.23 8.04
C GLU A 79 -7.90 -5.22 6.97
N ILE A 80 -7.46 -4.95 5.73
CA ILE A 80 -7.74 -5.79 4.57
C ILE A 80 -6.42 -6.08 3.89
N ILE A 81 -6.14 -7.35 3.63
CA ILE A 81 -5.06 -7.79 2.74
C ILE A 81 -5.67 -8.55 1.58
N SER A 82 -5.21 -8.22 0.36
CA SER A 82 -5.69 -8.85 -0.88
C SER A 82 -4.52 -9.15 -1.80
N ARG A 83 -4.47 -10.34 -2.38
CA ARG A 83 -3.42 -10.72 -3.34
C ARG A 83 -3.66 -10.02 -4.68
N ILE A 84 -2.63 -9.41 -5.24
CA ILE A 84 -2.66 -8.80 -6.57
C ILE A 84 -2.20 -9.86 -7.58
N THR A 85 -3.06 -10.16 -8.56
CA THR A 85 -2.72 -11.09 -9.64
C THR A 85 -1.62 -10.51 -10.51
N SER A 86 -0.74 -11.37 -11.02
CA SER A 86 0.43 -10.95 -11.83
C SER A 86 0.06 -10.04 -13.00
N GLU A 87 -1.09 -10.28 -13.64
CA GLU A 87 -1.61 -9.46 -14.75
C GLU A 87 -2.02 -8.04 -14.33
N ARG A 88 -2.30 -7.82 -13.03
CA ARG A 88 -2.74 -6.54 -12.49
C ARG A 88 -1.61 -5.75 -11.82
N VAL A 89 -0.46 -6.37 -11.55
CA VAL A 89 0.64 -5.74 -10.81
C VAL A 89 1.06 -4.41 -11.45
N LEU A 90 1.37 -4.41 -12.75
CA LEU A 90 1.77 -3.19 -13.45
C LEU A 90 0.69 -2.12 -13.40
N THR A 91 -0.57 -2.49 -13.66
CA THR A 91 -1.71 -1.56 -13.60
C THR A 91 -1.85 -0.91 -12.23
N VAL A 92 -1.65 -1.67 -11.15
CA VAL A 92 -1.74 -1.17 -9.77
C VAL A 92 -0.55 -0.28 -9.42
N LEU A 93 0.68 -0.66 -9.80
CA LEU A 93 1.86 0.17 -9.61
C LEU A 93 1.76 1.50 -10.37
N GLU A 94 1.27 1.49 -11.61
CA GLU A 94 1.07 2.70 -12.39
C GLU A 94 -0.03 3.61 -11.81
N ALA A 95 -1.06 3.03 -11.21
CA ALA A 95 -2.08 3.81 -10.50
C ALA A 95 -1.47 4.52 -9.28
N ALA A 96 -0.75 3.79 -8.43
CA ALA A 96 -0.05 4.38 -7.29
C ALA A 96 0.95 5.46 -7.72
N ARG A 97 1.70 5.23 -8.81
CA ARG A 97 2.60 6.25 -9.38
C ARG A 97 1.87 7.55 -9.72
N ARG A 98 0.69 7.45 -10.35
CA ARG A 98 -0.11 8.63 -10.72
C ARG A 98 -0.65 9.37 -9.49
N ASP A 99 -1.06 8.62 -8.47
CA ASP A 99 -1.57 9.19 -7.22
C ASP A 99 -0.47 9.97 -6.49
N ILE A 100 0.70 9.37 -6.32
CA ILE A 100 1.87 10.02 -5.68
C ILE A 100 2.34 11.22 -6.51
N ALA A 101 2.42 11.12 -7.83
CA ALA A 101 2.78 12.26 -8.67
C ALA A 101 1.78 13.43 -8.55
N SER A 102 0.49 13.13 -8.37
CA SER A 102 -0.55 14.14 -8.16
C SER A 102 -0.44 14.79 -6.79
N SER A 103 -0.15 14.01 -5.75
CA SER A 103 0.10 14.49 -4.39
C SER A 103 1.35 15.37 -4.33
N LEU A 104 2.43 14.97 -5.01
CA LEU A 104 3.68 15.71 -5.04
C LEU A 104 3.47 17.10 -5.63
N LYS A 105 2.73 17.18 -6.75
CA LYS A 105 2.35 18.45 -7.37
C LYS A 105 1.53 19.33 -6.44
N TYR A 106 0.62 18.74 -5.66
CA TYR A 106 -0.16 19.47 -4.67
C TYR A 106 0.74 20.09 -3.59
N TRP A 107 1.68 19.32 -3.04
CA TRP A 107 2.59 19.82 -2.00
C TRP A 107 3.60 20.84 -2.52
N GLU A 108 4.10 20.67 -3.74
CA GLU A 108 4.94 21.66 -4.41
C GLU A 108 4.20 22.99 -4.59
N GLN A 109 2.93 22.93 -5.01
CA GLN A 109 2.08 24.10 -5.11
C GLN A 109 1.83 24.74 -3.75
N ALA A 110 1.45 23.96 -2.73
CA ALA A 110 1.22 24.45 -1.37
C ALA A 110 2.47 25.15 -0.80
N LEU A 111 3.65 24.58 -1.01
CA LEU A 111 4.92 25.17 -0.62
C LEU A 111 5.18 26.50 -1.35
N SER A 112 4.90 26.58 -2.65
CA SER A 112 5.08 27.81 -3.45
C SER A 112 4.14 28.94 -3.01
N GLU A 113 2.94 28.59 -2.52
CA GLU A 113 1.93 29.52 -2.01
C GLU A 113 2.16 29.92 -0.54
N GLY A 114 3.14 29.31 0.15
CA GLY A 114 3.41 29.54 1.56
C GLY A 114 2.46 28.81 2.52
N ASN A 115 1.72 27.83 2.04
CA ASN A 115 0.79 27.02 2.82
C ASN A 115 1.50 25.80 3.42
N TYR A 116 1.27 25.54 4.71
CA TYR A 116 1.77 24.34 5.42
C TYR A 116 3.28 24.08 5.21
N VAL A 117 4.11 25.13 5.12
CA VAL A 117 5.50 25.08 4.62
C VAL A 117 6.32 23.90 5.14
N ASP A 118 6.37 23.70 6.46
CA ASP A 118 7.17 22.63 7.06
C ASP A 118 6.63 21.24 6.73
N HIS A 119 5.29 21.10 6.70
CA HIS A 119 4.64 19.86 6.33
C HIS A 119 4.81 19.56 4.84
N ALA A 120 4.61 20.56 3.96
CA ALA A 120 4.81 20.42 2.53
C ALA A 120 6.25 20.01 2.19
N ARG A 121 7.26 20.61 2.85
CA ARG A 121 8.67 20.19 2.69
C ARG A 121 8.91 18.74 3.07
N LYS A 122 8.31 18.29 4.18
CA LYS A 122 8.40 16.90 4.62
C LYS A 122 7.74 15.96 3.61
N MET A 123 6.50 16.26 3.22
CA MET A 123 5.73 15.42 2.30
C MET A 123 6.39 15.31 0.92
N ILE A 124 6.95 16.40 0.38
CA ILE A 124 7.69 16.36 -0.89
C ILE A 124 8.84 15.35 -0.85
N VAL A 125 9.63 15.33 0.23
CA VAL A 125 10.75 14.39 0.37
C VAL A 125 10.27 12.95 0.49
N GLU A 126 9.23 12.73 1.30
CA GLU A 126 8.65 11.39 1.51
C GLU A 126 8.04 10.84 0.21
N GLU A 127 7.26 11.65 -0.50
CA GLU A 127 6.60 11.27 -1.75
C GLU A 127 7.58 11.11 -2.91
N GLN A 128 8.67 11.89 -2.97
CA GLN A 128 9.74 11.66 -3.95
C GLN A 128 10.42 10.31 -3.71
N ALA A 129 10.76 9.98 -2.46
CA ALA A 129 11.37 8.70 -2.13
C ALA A 129 10.43 7.52 -2.43
N GLU A 130 9.13 7.68 -2.20
CA GLU A 130 8.12 6.68 -2.55
C GLU A 130 7.96 6.52 -4.06
N LEU A 131 7.92 7.63 -4.80
CA LEU A 131 7.84 7.62 -6.27
C LEU A 131 9.02 6.87 -6.89
N GLU A 132 10.24 7.10 -6.40
CA GLU A 132 11.44 6.37 -6.83
C GLU A 132 11.34 4.87 -6.57
N GLN A 133 10.76 4.45 -5.44
CA GLN A 133 10.54 3.04 -5.12
C GLN A 133 9.53 2.40 -6.08
N ILE A 134 8.43 3.09 -6.36
CA ILE A 134 7.40 2.62 -7.30
C ILE A 134 7.98 2.52 -8.72
N ASP A 135 8.71 3.52 -9.18
CA ASP A 135 9.33 3.51 -10.52
C ASP A 135 10.35 2.36 -10.67
N ALA A 136 11.20 2.16 -9.66
CA ALA A 136 12.13 1.03 -9.65
C ALA A 136 11.41 -0.34 -9.68
N GLU A 137 10.26 -0.44 -9.01
CA GLU A 137 9.44 -1.64 -9.02
C GLU A 137 8.75 -1.87 -10.37
N ILE A 138 8.25 -0.81 -11.02
CA ILE A 138 7.69 -0.88 -12.38
C ILE A 138 8.75 -1.37 -13.36
N THR A 139 9.94 -0.77 -13.36
CA THR A 139 11.05 -1.20 -14.24
C THR A 139 11.34 -2.69 -14.07
N ARG A 140 11.45 -3.16 -12.82
CA ARG A 140 11.70 -4.57 -12.51
C ARG A 140 10.61 -5.50 -13.04
N GLN A 141 9.34 -5.08 -13.02
CA GLN A 141 8.23 -5.89 -13.52
C GLN A 141 8.14 -5.88 -15.05
N SER A 142 8.47 -4.75 -15.68
CA SER A 142 8.54 -4.66 -17.15
C SER A 142 9.66 -5.52 -17.72
N GLU A 143 10.78 -5.70 -17.02
CA GLU A 143 11.89 -6.57 -17.46
C GLU A 143 11.58 -8.08 -17.34
N LYS A 144 10.57 -8.45 -16.56
CA LYS A 144 10.14 -9.86 -16.36
C LYS A 144 9.09 -10.33 -17.35
N THR A 145 8.51 -9.40 -18.12
CA THR A 145 7.44 -9.66 -19.10
C THR A 145 8.02 -9.82 -20.49
#